data_AF-A0A377AQL6-F1
#
_entry.id   AF-A0A377AQL6-F1
#
_cell.length_a   1.000
_cell.length_b   1.000
_cell.length_c   1.000
_cell.angle_alpha   90.00
_cell.angle_beta   90.00
_cell.angle_gamma   90.00
#
_symmetry.space_group_name_H-M   'P 1'
#
loop_
_entity.id
_entity.type
_entity.pdbx_description
1 polymer ?
#
loop_
_entity_poly.entity_id
_entity_poly.type
_entity_poly.pdbx_seq_one_letter_code
_entity_poly.pdbx_strand_id
1 'polypeptide(L)'
;MLDLQFGHSQRVGYDVATSMISQLQRIGEIHKRRPEHASLGVLRSPDIPSVLVETGFISNNSEERLLASDDYQQQLAEAIYKGLRNYFLAHPMQSAPQGATAQTASTVTTPDRTLPN
;
A
#
# COMPACT_ATOMS: atom_id res chain seq x y z
N MET A 1 -21.82 11.79 4.49
CA MET A 1 -21.30 10.55 3.86
C MET A 1 -19.78 10.49 3.95
N LEU A 2 -19.08 11.61 3.70
CA LEU A 2 -17.61 11.69 3.72
C LEU A 2 -16.97 11.23 5.06
N ASP A 3 -17.54 11.60 6.21
CA ASP A 3 -16.98 11.22 7.53
C ASP A 3 -17.02 9.71 7.82
N LEU A 4 -18.07 9.02 7.35
CA LEU A 4 -18.18 7.56 7.51
C LEU A 4 -17.16 6.82 6.64
N GLN A 5 -16.93 7.31 5.42
CA GLN A 5 -15.91 6.77 4.52
C GLN A 5 -14.51 6.98 5.12
N PHE A 6 -14.23 8.18 5.63
CA PHE A 6 -12.96 8.50 6.27
C PHE A 6 -12.68 7.61 7.49
N GLY A 7 -13.68 7.38 8.34
CA GLY A 7 -13.56 6.48 9.49
C GLY A 7 -13.34 5.00 9.10
N HIS A 8 -13.98 4.55 8.02
CA HIS A 8 -13.78 3.20 7.49
C HIS A 8 -12.37 3.02 6.91
N SER A 9 -11.93 3.95 6.05
CA SER A 9 -10.60 3.97 5.44
C SER A 9 -9.49 3.96 6.50
N GLN A 10 -9.64 4.75 7.57
CA GLN A 10 -8.70 4.75 8.70
C GLN A 10 -8.64 3.41 9.44
N ARG A 11 -9.79 2.77 9.69
CA ARG A 11 -9.81 1.47 10.36
C ARG A 11 -9.11 0.40 9.51
N VAL A 12 -9.40 0.37 8.22
CA VAL A 12 -8.73 -0.53 7.28
C VAL A 12 -7.22 -0.27 7.26
N GLY A 13 -6.81 1.00 7.18
CA GLY A 13 -5.40 1.39 7.24
C GLY A 13 -4.71 0.92 8.53
N TYR A 14 -5.40 1.05 9.67
CA TYR A 14 -4.91 0.56 10.97
C TYR A 14 -4.70 -0.95 11.00
N ASP A 15 -5.65 -1.72 10.45
CA ASP A 15 -5.57 -3.19 10.42
C ASP A 15 -4.44 -3.66 9.48
N VAL A 16 -4.28 -3.01 8.33
CA VAL A 16 -3.15 -3.24 7.40
C VAL A 16 -1.83 -2.94 8.10
N ALA A 17 -1.71 -1.78 8.76
CA ALA A 17 -0.50 -1.38 9.46
C ALA A 17 -0.16 -2.35 10.61
N THR A 18 -1.17 -2.85 11.33
CA THR A 18 -0.99 -3.86 12.38
C THR A 18 -0.41 -5.15 11.81
N SER A 19 -0.91 -5.60 10.67
CA SER A 19 -0.36 -6.76 9.96
C SER A 19 1.09 -6.53 9.51
N MET A 20 1.41 -5.36 8.96
CA MET A 20 2.78 -5.00 8.56
C MET A 20 3.75 -4.96 9.73
N ILE A 21 3.38 -4.33 10.84
CA ILE A 21 4.20 -4.27 12.07
C ILE A 21 4.56 -5.67 12.57
N SER A 22 3.64 -6.63 12.49
CA SER A 22 3.91 -8.03 12.91
C SER A 22 5.03 -8.70 12.11
N GLN A 23 5.25 -8.28 10.85
CA GLN A 23 6.32 -8.80 10.01
C GLN A 23 7.60 -7.99 10.18
N LEU A 24 7.50 -6.65 10.26
CA LEU A 24 8.65 -5.76 10.45
C LEU A 24 9.39 -6.03 11.77
N GLN A 25 8.66 -6.36 12.84
CA GLN A 25 9.20 -6.76 14.15
C GLN A 25 10.18 -7.95 14.09
N ARG A 26 10.18 -8.72 12.99
CA ARG A 26 11.04 -9.90 12.82
C ARG A 26 12.38 -9.59 12.18
N ILE A 27 12.54 -8.39 11.61
CA ILE A 27 13.75 -7.96 10.90
C ILE A 27 14.69 -7.20 11.85
N GLY A 28 14.13 -6.35 12.70
CA GLY A 28 14.92 -5.51 13.60
C GLY A 28 14.07 -4.85 14.69
N GLU A 29 14.70 -3.95 15.44
CA GLU A 29 13.99 -3.17 16.45
C GLU A 29 13.00 -2.21 15.79
N ILE A 30 11.84 -2.09 16.42
CA ILE A 30 10.76 -1.22 15.98
C ILE A 30 10.48 -0.20 17.08
N HIS A 31 10.37 1.06 16.67
CA HIS A 31 10.17 2.16 17.61
C HIS A 31 8.79 2.18 18.24
N LYS A 32 7.78 1.56 17.58
CA LYS A 32 6.40 1.49 18.05
C LYS A 32 5.80 0.11 17.80
N ARG A 33 5.19 -0.47 18.84
CA ARG A 33 4.56 -1.81 18.77
C ARG A 33 3.14 -1.79 18.21
N ARG A 34 2.57 -0.61 17.96
CA ARG A 34 1.24 -0.40 17.41
C ARG A 34 1.28 0.71 16.36
N PRO A 35 0.36 0.72 15.38
CA PRO A 35 0.22 1.85 14.47
C PRO A 35 -0.12 3.13 15.25
N GLU A 36 0.49 4.24 14.84
CA GLU A 36 0.22 5.56 15.39
C GLU A 36 -0.68 6.36 14.44
N HIS A 37 -1.52 7.22 15.00
CA HIS A 37 -2.30 8.17 14.21
C HIS A 37 -1.47 9.43 13.96
N ALA A 38 -1.45 9.90 12.71
CA ALA A 38 -0.76 11.13 12.34
C ALA A 38 -1.62 11.98 11.40
N SER A 39 -1.59 13.30 11.59
CA SER A 39 -2.36 14.25 10.78
C SER A 39 -1.60 14.68 9.52
N LEU A 40 -1.10 13.71 8.75
CA LEU A 40 -0.28 13.94 7.56
C LEU A 40 -1.13 13.96 6.30
N GLY A 41 -0.89 14.90 5.38
CA GLY A 41 -1.68 15.05 4.15
C GLY A 41 -1.75 13.77 3.29
N VAL A 42 -0.66 13.01 3.25
CA VAL A 42 -0.55 11.72 2.53
C VAL A 42 -1.45 10.61 3.09
N LEU A 43 -1.98 10.77 4.31
CA LEU A 43 -2.86 9.79 4.97
C LEU A 43 -4.33 10.20 4.94
N ARG A 44 -4.70 11.28 4.22
CA ARG A 44 -6.04 11.88 4.31
C ARG A 44 -7.02 11.45 3.21
N SER A 45 -6.75 10.38 2.47
CA SER A 45 -7.73 9.90 1.49
C SER A 45 -8.98 9.34 2.20
N PRO A 46 -10.19 9.84 1.88
CA PRO A 46 -11.41 9.43 2.54
C PRO A 46 -11.89 8.03 2.17
N ASP A 47 -11.51 7.52 1.00
CA ASP A 47 -12.00 6.25 0.45
C ASP A 47 -10.87 5.26 0.14
N ILE A 48 -9.61 5.68 0.22
CA ILE A 48 -8.44 4.81 0.02
C ILE A 48 -7.66 4.67 1.33
N PRO A 49 -7.61 3.45 1.91
CA PRO A 49 -6.79 3.18 3.09
C PRO A 49 -5.33 3.52 2.80
N SER A 50 -4.73 4.35 3.66
CA SER A 50 -3.38 4.86 3.48
C SER A 50 -2.54 4.57 4.73
N VAL A 51 -1.28 4.15 4.54
CA VAL A 51 -0.32 3.90 5.62
C VAL A 51 1.03 4.56 5.28
N LEU A 52 1.74 5.04 6.29
CA LEU A 52 3.13 5.50 6.18
C LEU A 52 3.99 4.56 7.01
N VAL A 53 5.02 4.00 6.39
CA VAL A 53 5.95 3.07 7.03
C VAL A 53 7.28 3.78 7.22
N GLU A 54 7.68 3.94 8.49
CA GLU A 54 9.01 4.42 8.85
C GLU A 54 9.96 3.22 8.96
N THR A 55 11.01 3.19 8.13
CA THR A 55 11.91 2.04 7.98
C THR A 55 13.20 2.15 8.83
N GLY A 56 13.47 3.34 9.38
CA GLY A 56 14.61 3.64 10.24
C GLY A 56 14.94 5.13 10.24
N PHE A 57 15.90 5.54 11.06
CA PHE A 57 16.36 6.90 11.26
C PHE A 57 17.72 7.13 10.60
N ILE A 58 17.76 7.97 9.56
CA ILE A 58 19.03 8.39 8.91
C ILE A 58 19.93 9.18 9.86
N SER A 59 19.36 9.82 10.89
CA SER A 59 20.13 10.49 11.94
C SER A 59 20.92 9.53 12.85
N ASN A 60 20.61 8.23 12.82
CA ASN A 60 21.34 7.19 13.53
C ASN A 60 22.31 6.50 12.55
N ASN A 61 23.63 6.67 12.76
CA ASN A 61 24.67 6.10 11.88
C ASN A 61 24.54 4.58 11.65
N SER A 62 24.05 3.83 12.64
CA SER A 62 23.89 2.38 12.50
C SER A 62 22.70 2.03 11.60
N GLU A 63 21.58 2.74 11.78
CA GLU A 63 20.38 2.54 10.95
C GLU A 63 20.57 3.08 9.54
N GLU A 64 21.26 4.20 9.37
CA GLU A 64 21.63 4.73 8.06
C GLU A 64 22.40 3.70 7.22
N ARG A 65 23.41 3.05 7.82
CA ARG A 65 24.19 2.00 7.14
C ARG A 65 23.34 0.80 6.77
N LEU A 66 22.39 0.40 7.61
CA LEU A 66 21.43 -0.66 7.29
C LEU A 66 20.51 -0.23 6.15
N LEU A 67 19.95 0.97 6.21
CA LEU A 67 19.08 1.53 5.16
C LEU A 67 19.78 1.65 3.81
N ALA A 68 21.11 1.81 3.79
CA ALA A 68 21.93 1.81 2.58
C ALA A 68 22.25 0.41 2.03
N SER A 69 21.90 -0.67 2.74
CA SER A 69 22.19 -2.05 2.33
C SER A 69 21.04 -2.66 1.52
N ASP A 70 21.36 -3.20 0.34
CA ASP A 70 20.41 -3.90 -0.53
C ASP A 70 19.73 -5.07 0.18
N ASP A 71 20.49 -5.86 0.95
CA ASP A 71 19.97 -7.01 1.70
C ASP A 71 18.93 -6.58 2.75
N TYR A 72 19.18 -5.48 3.44
CA TYR A 72 18.25 -4.95 4.44
C TYR A 72 17.00 -4.34 3.79
N GLN A 73 17.17 -3.61 2.70
CA GLN A 73 16.05 -3.09 1.91
C GLN A 73 15.15 -4.22 1.38
N GLN A 74 15.76 -5.32 0.91
CA GLN A 74 15.03 -6.50 0.44
C GLN A 74 14.24 -7.17 1.58
N GLN A 75 14.84 -7.28 2.77
CA GLN A 75 14.13 -7.79 3.95
C GLN A 75 12.93 -6.91 4.30
N LEU A 76 13.10 -5.59 4.36
CA LEU A 76 12.02 -4.64 4.63
C LEU A 76 10.88 -4.77 3.61
N ALA A 77 11.22 -4.78 2.32
CA ALA A 77 10.24 -4.95 1.24
C ALA A 77 9.47 -6.27 1.39
N GLU A 78 10.16 -7.36 1.72
CA GLU A 78 9.52 -8.65 1.91
C GLU A 78 8.60 -8.68 3.14
N ALA A 79 8.97 -8.03 4.25
CA ALA A 79 8.09 -7.91 5.41
C ALA A 79 6.84 -7.08 5.11
N ILE A 80 6.97 -5.96 4.41
CA ILE A 80 5.82 -5.14 4.00
C ILE A 80 4.90 -5.97 3.10
N TYR A 81 5.46 -6.67 2.12
CA TYR A 81 4.70 -7.56 1.24
C TYR A 81 3.97 -8.66 2.03
N LYS A 82 4.67 -9.36 2.93
CA LYS A 82 4.08 -10.41 3.77
C LYS A 82 2.97 -9.86 4.65
N GLY A 83 3.14 -8.66 5.22
CA GLY A 83 2.13 -7.98 6.02
C GLY A 83 0.86 -7.69 5.23
N LEU A 84 1.02 -7.14 4.01
CA LEU A 84 -0.09 -6.87 3.11
C LEU A 84 -0.79 -8.15 2.66
N ARG A 85 -0.02 -9.17 2.28
CA ARG A 85 -0.54 -10.49 1.91
C ARG A 85 -1.34 -11.12 3.05
N ASN A 86 -0.80 -11.10 4.27
CA ASN A 86 -1.48 -11.65 5.45
C ASN A 86 -2.78 -10.91 5.75
N TYR A 87 -2.79 -9.58 5.57
CA TYR A 87 -4.01 -8.78 5.72
C TYR A 87 -5.10 -9.26 4.76
N PHE A 88 -4.81 -9.41 3.46
CA PHE A 88 -5.80 -9.85 2.46
C PHE A 88 -6.21 -11.32 2.60
N LEU A 89 -5.35 -12.18 3.16
CA LEU A 89 -5.73 -13.55 3.49
C LEU A 89 -6.73 -13.60 4.65
N ALA A 90 -6.55 -12.74 5.66
CA ALA A 90 -7.45 -12.64 6.81
C ALA A 90 -8.73 -11.85 6.49
N HIS A 91 -8.68 -10.96 5.51
CA HIS A 91 -9.80 -10.15 5.02
C HIS A 91 -9.95 -10.40 3.51
N PRO A 92 -10.53 -11.56 3.11
CA PRO A 92 -10.80 -11.83 1.71
C PRO A 92 -11.56 -10.65 1.12
N MET A 93 -11.07 -10.13 0.00
CA MET A 93 -11.68 -9.00 -0.69
C MET A 93 -13.17 -9.30 -0.92
N GLN A 94 -14.06 -8.63 -0.20
CA GLN A 94 -15.44 -8.50 -0.67
C GLN A 94 -15.31 -7.74 -1.99
N SER A 95 -15.68 -8.41 -3.09
CA SER A 95 -15.59 -7.99 -4.50
C SER A 95 -15.12 -6.55 -4.69
N ALA A 96 -13.93 -6.39 -5.28
CA ALA A 96 -13.36 -5.11 -5.69
C ALA A 96 -14.45 -4.15 -6.20
N PRO A 97 -14.38 -2.84 -5.89
CA PRO A 97 -15.40 -1.90 -6.35
C PRO A 97 -15.60 -2.05 -7.87
N GLN A 98 -16.80 -2.48 -8.26
CA GLN A 98 -17.27 -2.40 -9.65
C GLN A 98 -17.32 -0.92 -10.00
N GLY A 99 -16.24 -0.38 -10.57
CA GLY A 99 -16.15 1.05 -10.84
C GLY A 99 -14.95 1.56 -11.62
N ALA A 100 -13.90 0.75 -11.81
CA ALA A 100 -12.84 1.07 -12.75
C ALA A 100 -12.96 0.17 -13.98
N THR A 101 -13.92 0.49 -14.86
CA THR A 101 -13.83 0.02 -16.24
C THR A 101 -12.56 0.62 -16.83
N ALA A 102 -11.53 -0.22 -16.94
CA ALA A 102 -10.39 0.06 -17.79
C ALA A 102 -10.95 0.28 -19.20
N GLN A 103 -11.11 1.54 -19.59
CA GLN A 103 -11.42 1.93 -20.97
C GLN A 103 -10.19 1.55 -21.79
N THR A 104 -10.17 0.31 -22.26
CA THR A 104 -9.28 -0.12 -23.33
C THR A 104 -9.72 0.62 -24.59
N ALA A 105 -9.04 1.75 -24.87
CA ALA A 105 -9.13 2.42 -26.14
C ALA A 105 -8.65 1.44 -27.23
N SER A 106 -9.57 0.86 -27.97
CA SER A 106 -9.29 0.02 -29.14
C SER A 106 -10.41 0.21 -30.16
N THR A 107 -10.37 1.36 -30.84
CA THR A 107 -10.99 1.53 -32.16
C THR A 107 -10.09 2.43 -33.01
N VAL A 108 -8.95 1.89 -33.45
CA VAL A 108 -8.33 2.35 -34.70
C VAL A 108 -9.17 1.75 -35.82
N THR A 109 -10.14 2.52 -36.32
CA THR A 109 -10.84 2.20 -37.56
C THR A 109 -10.00 2.74 -38.71
N THR A 110 -9.22 1.87 -39.35
CA THR A 110 -8.66 2.13 -40.69
C THR A 110 -9.75 1.77 -41.70
N PRO A 111 -10.24 2.69 -42.55
CA PRO A 111 -11.15 2.31 -43.61
C PRO A 111 -10.36 1.59 -44.71
N ASP A 112 -10.79 0.35 -44.95
CA ASP A 112 -10.32 -0.59 -45.96
C ASP A 112 -10.48 -0.01 -47.38
N ARG A 113 -9.50 -0.30 -48.21
CA ARG A 113 -9.38 0.11 -49.61
C ARG A 113 -10.20 -0.83 -50.47
N THR A 114 -11.39 -0.41 -50.88
CA THR A 114 -12.14 -1.08 -51.95
C THR A 114 -12.12 -0.24 -53.23
N LEU A 115 -11.35 -0.70 -54.22
CA LEU A 115 -11.60 -0.41 -55.65
C LEU A 115 -12.55 -1.49 -56.18
N PRO A 116 -13.53 -1.12 -57.01
CA PRO A 116 -13.86 -1.98 -58.15
C PRO A 116 -14.08 -1.24 -59.47
N ASN A 117 -13.60 -1.91 -60.53
CA ASN A 117 -13.72 -1.75 -61.99
C ASN A 117 -13.23 -0.46 -62.66
#